data_AF-A0A2D2Q4R3-F1
#
_entry.id   AF-A0A2D2Q4R3-F1
#
_cell.length_a   1.000
_cell.length_b   1.000
_cell.length_c   1.000
_cell.angle_alpha   90.00
_cell.angle_beta   90.00
_cell.angle_gamma   90.00
#
_symmetry.space_group_name_H-M   'P 1'
#
loop_
_entity.id
_entity.type
_entity.pdbx_description
1 polymer ?
#
loop_
_entity_poly.entity_id
_entity_poly.type
_entity_poly.pdbx_seq_one_letter_code
_entity_poly.pdbx_strand_id
1 'polypeptide(L)'
;MKRFWVAVCVIFLSFSLLLTSCANVPAGLSGNFRQDTLTLIGSLREAIALPENDPGKKAAQADARKKLNDFFALYRRDESLRSLASFTTMQTALNSLAGHYSSYPNRPLPEKLKARLEQEFKQVELALEREANS
;
A
#
# COMPACT_ATOMS: atom_id res chain seq x y z
N MET A 1 -26.60 -46.87 8.24
CA MET A 1 -26.03 -46.18 9.42
C MET A 1 -24.62 -45.64 9.18
N LYS A 2 -23.58 -46.43 8.84
CA LYS A 2 -22.18 -45.95 8.71
C LYS A 2 -21.90 -44.91 7.61
N ARG A 3 -22.61 -44.96 6.47
CA ARG A 3 -22.43 -44.03 5.33
C ARG A 3 -22.95 -42.62 5.61
N PHE A 4 -23.93 -42.49 6.49
CA PHE A 4 -24.52 -41.21 6.89
C PHE A 4 -23.56 -40.42 7.81
N TRP A 5 -22.88 -41.12 8.71
CA TRP A 5 -21.87 -40.52 9.60
C TRP A 5 -20.63 -40.02 8.85
N VAL A 6 -20.19 -40.75 7.81
CA VAL A 6 -19.08 -40.31 6.96
C VAL A 6 -19.47 -39.09 6.13
N ALA A 7 -20.70 -39.02 5.61
CA ALA A 7 -21.17 -37.88 4.83
C ALA A 7 -21.26 -36.59 5.68
N VAL A 8 -21.74 -36.67 6.93
CA VAL A 8 -21.81 -35.52 7.84
C VAL A 8 -20.41 -35.02 8.23
N CYS A 9 -19.45 -35.92 8.47
CA CYS A 9 -18.07 -35.53 8.76
C CYS A 9 -17.38 -34.84 7.57
N VAL A 10 -17.63 -35.27 6.33
CA VAL A 10 -17.03 -34.65 5.13
C VAL A 10 -17.63 -33.28 4.83
N ILE A 11 -18.93 -33.08 5.07
CA ILE A 11 -19.58 -31.77 4.91
C ILE A 11 -19.07 -30.77 5.96
N PHE A 12 -18.88 -31.20 7.22
CA PHE A 12 -18.32 -30.35 8.27
C PHE A 12 -16.85 -29.97 8.00
N LEU A 13 -16.04 -30.92 7.53
CA LEU A 13 -14.63 -30.69 7.20
C LEU A 13 -14.46 -29.75 5.99
N SER A 14 -15.42 -29.79 5.05
CA SER A 14 -15.45 -28.89 3.89
C SER A 14 -15.95 -27.48 4.25
N PHE A 15 -16.84 -27.37 5.25
CA PHE A 15 -17.34 -26.08 5.74
C PHE A 15 -16.28 -25.28 6.52
N SER A 16 -15.37 -25.95 7.22
CA SER A 16 -14.23 -25.30 7.90
C SER A 16 -13.17 -24.72 6.96
N LEU A 17 -13.06 -25.24 5.73
CA LEU A 17 -12.11 -24.74 4.72
C LEU A 17 -12.61 -23.51 3.97
N LEU A 18 -13.88 -23.13 4.15
CA LEU A 18 -14.49 -21.95 3.51
C LEU A 18 -14.50 -20.69 4.41
N LEU A 19 -14.12 -20.80 5.69
CA LEU A 19 -14.19 -19.70 6.65
C LEU A 19 -12.85 -19.03 6.98
N THR A 20 -11.74 -19.51 6.42
CA THR A 20 -10.42 -18.90 6.66
C THR A 20 -9.94 -18.13 5.43
N SER A 21 -10.73 -17.13 5.01
CA SER A 21 -10.20 -16.00 4.26
C SER A 21 -10.23 -14.79 5.19
N CYS A 22 -9.46 -14.84 6.28
CA CYS A 22 -9.07 -13.61 6.94
C CYS A 22 -8.26 -12.83 5.90
N ALA A 23 -8.78 -11.69 5.46
CA ALA A 23 -8.00 -10.75 4.67
C ALA A 23 -6.70 -10.49 5.43
N ASN A 24 -5.59 -10.95 4.88
CA ASN A 24 -4.27 -10.87 5.50
C ASN A 24 -3.80 -9.41 5.37
N VAL A 25 -4.39 -8.50 6.17
CA VAL A 25 -4.04 -7.08 6.18
C VAL A 25 -2.62 -6.98 6.75
N PRO A 26 -1.64 -6.44 5.99
CA PRO A 26 -0.29 -6.26 6.49
C PRO A 26 -0.26 -5.38 7.75
N ALA A 27 0.66 -5.66 8.66
CA ALA A 27 0.81 -4.89 9.90
C ALA A 27 1.05 -3.40 9.59
N GLY A 28 0.17 -2.54 10.10
CA GLY A 28 0.24 -1.08 9.91
C GLY A 28 -0.73 -0.51 8.87
N LEU A 29 -1.54 -1.35 8.21
CA LEU A 29 -2.65 -0.92 7.36
C LEU A 29 -3.99 -1.21 8.07
N SER A 30 -4.93 -0.28 7.95
CA SER A 30 -6.28 -0.42 8.51
C SER A 30 -7.25 -1.12 7.55
N GLY A 31 -6.90 -1.21 6.27
CA GLY A 31 -7.80 -1.67 5.21
C GLY A 31 -8.69 -0.56 4.67
N ASN A 32 -8.73 0.61 5.30
CA ASN A 32 -9.38 1.79 4.74
C ASN A 32 -8.44 2.50 3.78
N PHE A 33 -8.69 2.35 2.48
CA PHE A 33 -7.83 2.90 1.42
C PHE A 33 -7.53 4.39 1.59
N ARG A 34 -8.53 5.20 1.93
CA ARG A 34 -8.35 6.65 2.09
C ARG A 34 -7.41 6.95 3.26
N GLN A 35 -7.70 6.38 4.43
CA GLN A 35 -6.90 6.61 5.64
C GLN A 35 -5.46 6.12 5.46
N ASP A 36 -5.31 4.93 4.87
CA ASP A 36 -4.01 4.31 4.66
C ASP A 36 -3.20 5.08 3.62
N THR A 37 -3.83 5.62 2.59
CA THR A 37 -3.17 6.48 1.58
C THR A 37 -2.65 7.77 2.21
N LEU A 38 -3.47 8.47 3.02
CA LEU A 38 -3.05 9.69 3.70
C LEU A 38 -1.90 9.44 4.68
N THR A 39 -1.98 8.34 5.44
CA THR A 39 -0.93 7.92 6.38
C THR A 39 0.36 7.59 5.63
N LEU A 40 0.26 6.90 4.49
CA LEU A 40 1.41 6.56 3.66
C LEU A 40 2.07 7.82 3.09
N ILE A 41 1.30 8.74 2.51
CA ILE A 41 1.81 10.02 1.99
C ILE A 41 2.56 10.80 3.08
N GLY A 42 1.98 10.91 4.28
CA GLY A 42 2.64 11.55 5.43
C GLY A 42 4.00 10.91 5.74
N SER A 43 4.03 9.59 5.86
CA SER A 43 5.28 8.86 6.14
C SER A 43 6.32 9.00 5.02
N LEU A 44 5.89 9.08 3.76
CA LEU A 44 6.79 9.28 2.62
C LEU A 44 7.35 10.70 2.59
N ARG A 45 6.54 11.72 2.89
CA ARG A 45 7.00 13.11 3.02
C ARG A 45 8.04 13.25 4.12
N GLU A 46 7.79 12.66 5.28
CA GLU A 46 8.76 12.62 6.39
C GLU A 46 10.06 11.90 5.98
N ALA A 47 9.94 10.74 5.32
CA ALA A 47 11.06 9.97 4.81
C ALA A 47 11.92 10.76 3.80
N ILE A 48 11.28 11.57 2.95
CA ILE A 48 11.93 12.39 1.92
C ILE A 48 12.58 13.66 2.54
N ALA A 49 11.97 14.21 3.59
CA ALA A 49 12.44 15.43 4.26
C ALA A 49 13.69 15.20 5.14
N LEU A 50 13.99 13.96 5.52
CA LEU A 50 15.18 13.64 6.34
C LEU A 50 16.49 14.10 5.67
N PRO A 51 17.40 14.75 6.43
CA PRO A 51 18.67 15.21 5.89
C PRO A 51 19.55 14.05 5.42
N GLU A 52 20.33 14.29 4.37
CA GLU A 52 21.23 13.31 3.74
C GLU A 52 22.19 12.62 4.71
N ASN A 53 22.65 13.37 5.71
CA ASN A 53 23.64 12.93 6.70
C ASN A 53 23.02 12.20 7.89
N ASP A 54 21.70 11.98 7.90
CA ASP A 54 21.02 11.31 9.00
C ASP A 54 21.30 9.79 8.97
N PRO A 55 21.82 9.21 10.07
CA PRO A 55 22.10 7.78 10.14
C PRO A 55 20.82 6.91 10.04
N GLY A 56 19.66 7.46 10.41
CA GLY A 56 18.35 6.84 10.29
C GLY A 56 17.73 6.89 8.89
N LYS A 57 18.30 7.66 7.95
CA LYS A 57 17.71 7.80 6.59
C LYS A 57 17.59 6.48 5.84
N LYS A 58 18.59 5.60 5.94
CA LYS A 58 18.55 4.28 5.30
C LYS A 58 17.43 3.41 5.89
N ALA A 59 17.23 3.47 7.20
CA ALA A 59 16.14 2.76 7.87
C ALA A 59 14.77 3.32 7.43
N ALA A 60 14.61 4.65 7.45
CA ALA A 60 13.39 5.31 6.98
C ALA A 60 13.06 4.97 5.51
N GLN A 61 14.07 4.89 4.64
CA GLN A 61 13.89 4.46 3.25
C GLN A 61 13.50 2.98 3.11
N ALA A 62 14.04 2.10 3.95
CA ALA A 62 13.69 0.69 3.96
C ALA A 62 12.24 0.50 4.47
N ASP A 63 11.86 1.22 5.52
CA ASP A 63 10.51 1.22 6.07
C ASP A 63 9.49 1.79 5.07
N ALA A 64 9.83 2.87 4.38
CA ALA A 64 9.03 3.43 3.30
C ALA A 64 8.79 2.41 2.18
N ARG A 65 9.85 1.69 1.75
CA ARG A 65 9.73 0.62 0.75
C ARG A 65 8.86 -0.53 1.23
N LYS A 66 8.96 -0.89 2.51
CA LYS A 66 8.13 -1.94 3.10
C LYS A 66 6.65 -1.54 3.11
N LYS A 67 6.32 -0.37 3.67
CA LYS A 67 4.96 0.18 3.71
C LYS A 67 4.34 0.29 2.31
N LEU A 68 5.14 0.67 1.33
CA LEU A 68 4.76 0.74 -0.08
C LEU A 68 4.37 -0.63 -0.65
N ASN A 69 5.22 -1.64 -0.45
CA ASN A 69 4.95 -3.00 -0.91
C ASN A 69 3.70 -3.58 -0.24
N ASP A 70 3.55 -3.35 1.07
CA ASP A 70 2.41 -3.79 1.86
C ASP A 70 1.11 -3.12 1.37
N PHE A 71 1.14 -1.81 1.12
CA PHE A 71 0.02 -1.04 0.59
C PHE A 71 -0.45 -1.57 -0.77
N PHE A 72 0.49 -1.79 -1.70
CA PHE A 72 0.16 -2.37 -2.99
C PHE A 72 -0.34 -3.81 -2.88
N ALA A 73 0.27 -4.63 -2.04
CA ALA A 73 -0.13 -6.02 -1.87
C ALA A 73 -1.60 -6.14 -1.44
N LEU A 74 -2.04 -5.21 -0.58
CA LEU A 74 -3.41 -5.13 -0.11
C LEU A 74 -4.36 -4.58 -1.18
N TYR A 75 -4.09 -3.40 -1.72
CA TYR A 75 -5.07 -2.67 -2.54
C TYR A 75 -5.06 -3.01 -4.02
N ARG A 76 -3.98 -3.59 -4.58
CA ARG A 76 -3.90 -3.90 -6.02
C ARG A 76 -4.93 -4.93 -6.49
N ARG A 77 -5.47 -5.73 -5.57
CA ARG A 77 -6.43 -6.81 -5.86
C ARG A 77 -7.85 -6.30 -5.96
N ASP A 78 -8.12 -5.11 -5.44
CA ASP A 78 -9.44 -4.51 -5.45
C ASP A 78 -9.66 -3.77 -6.78
N GLU A 79 -10.52 -4.33 -7.63
CA GLU A 79 -10.84 -3.74 -8.94
C GLU A 79 -11.58 -2.41 -8.81
N SER A 80 -12.33 -2.20 -7.72
CA SER A 80 -13.05 -0.94 -7.50
C SER A 80 -12.10 0.22 -7.25
N LEU A 81 -10.94 -0.04 -6.63
CA LEU A 81 -9.92 0.98 -6.41
C LEU A 81 -9.09 1.27 -7.66
N ARG A 82 -8.94 0.30 -8.58
CA ARG A 82 -8.12 0.46 -9.79
C ARG A 82 -8.65 1.50 -10.78
N SER A 83 -9.94 1.82 -10.73
CA SER A 83 -10.55 2.88 -11.54
C SER A 83 -10.44 4.27 -10.90
N LEU A 84 -10.04 4.36 -9.63
CA LEU A 84 -9.92 5.62 -8.91
C LEU A 84 -8.71 6.43 -9.42
N ALA A 85 -8.92 7.74 -9.55
CA ALA A 85 -7.88 8.66 -9.94
C ALA A 85 -6.81 8.76 -8.84
N SER A 86 -7.24 8.71 -7.57
CA SER A 86 -6.34 8.67 -6.41
C SER A 86 -5.39 7.45 -6.46
N PHE A 87 -5.92 6.26 -6.76
CA PHE A 87 -5.15 5.02 -6.82
C PHE A 87 -4.12 5.04 -7.96
N THR A 88 -4.53 5.42 -9.17
CA THR A 88 -3.66 5.44 -10.35
C THR A 88 -2.55 6.50 -10.24
N THR A 89 -2.88 7.67 -9.69
CA THR A 89 -1.89 8.72 -9.42
C THR A 89 -0.90 8.29 -8.35
N MET A 90 -1.38 7.69 -7.26
CA MET A 90 -0.53 7.15 -6.21
C MET A 90 0.40 6.07 -6.79
N GLN A 91 -0.13 5.15 -7.60
CA GLN A 91 0.67 4.11 -8.25
C GLN A 91 1.81 4.70 -9.10
N THR A 92 1.57 5.82 -9.78
CA THR A 92 2.60 6.53 -10.59
C THR A 92 3.71 7.10 -9.73
N ALA A 93 3.35 7.77 -8.62
CA ALA A 93 4.33 8.30 -7.66
C ALA A 93 5.18 7.18 -7.06
N LEU A 94 4.52 6.10 -6.65
CA LEU A 94 5.17 4.96 -6.04
C LEU A 94 6.09 4.22 -7.01
N ASN A 95 5.70 4.06 -8.28
CA ASN A 95 6.57 3.48 -9.31
C ASN A 95 7.81 4.33 -9.57
N SER A 96 7.66 5.66 -9.57
CA SER A 96 8.78 6.59 -9.73
C SER A 96 9.79 6.47 -8.57
N LEU A 97 9.29 6.36 -7.34
CA LEU A 97 10.09 6.17 -6.14
C LEU A 97 10.83 4.81 -6.16
N ALA A 98 10.11 3.73 -6.46
CA ALA A 98 10.67 2.39 -6.54
C ALA A 98 11.74 2.27 -7.65
N GLY A 99 11.50 2.89 -8.81
CA GLY A 99 12.46 2.92 -9.92
C GLY A 99 13.78 3.59 -9.54
N HIS A 100 13.71 4.72 -8.81
CA HIS A 100 14.91 5.40 -8.31
C HIS A 100 15.70 4.50 -7.35
N TYR A 101 15.05 3.91 -6.36
CA TYR A 101 15.74 3.06 -5.37
C TYR A 101 16.23 1.73 -5.94
N SER A 102 15.60 1.22 -6.99
CA SER A 102 16.09 0.04 -7.71
C SER A 102 17.38 0.36 -8.47
N SER A 103 17.42 1.51 -9.16
CA SER A 103 18.56 1.91 -9.98
C SER A 103 19.71 2.48 -9.16
N TYR A 104 19.39 3.23 -8.11
CA TYR A 104 20.33 4.00 -7.31
C TYR A 104 20.05 3.87 -5.80
N PRO A 105 20.24 2.66 -5.21
CA PRO A 105 19.85 2.38 -3.82
C PRO A 105 20.60 3.21 -2.78
N ASN A 106 21.81 3.66 -3.10
CA ASN A 106 22.67 4.44 -2.22
C ASN A 106 22.75 5.93 -2.61
N ARG A 107 21.93 6.40 -3.57
CA ARG A 107 21.90 7.81 -3.95
C ARG A 107 20.63 8.48 -3.45
N PRO A 108 20.73 9.77 -3.09
CA PRO A 108 19.56 10.52 -2.73
C PRO A 108 18.60 10.72 -3.89
N LEU A 109 17.35 10.99 -3.53
CA LEU A 109 16.31 11.38 -4.48
C LEU A 109 16.70 12.73 -5.11
N PRO A 110 16.73 12.82 -6.45
CA PRO A 110 16.95 14.10 -7.12
C PRO A 110 15.88 15.11 -6.74
N GLU A 111 16.24 16.38 -6.58
CA GLU A 111 15.29 17.45 -6.22
C GLU A 111 14.11 17.54 -7.20
N LYS A 112 14.36 17.33 -8.50
CA LYS A 112 13.29 17.25 -9.51
C LYS A 112 12.29 16.13 -9.24
N LEU A 113 12.77 14.98 -8.78
CA LEU A 113 11.91 13.84 -8.44
C LEU A 113 11.12 14.12 -7.17
N LYS A 114 11.75 14.73 -6.15
CA LYS A 114 11.03 15.15 -4.93
C LYS A 114 9.91 16.14 -5.24
N ALA A 115 10.18 17.16 -6.05
CA ALA A 115 9.18 18.15 -6.45
C ALA A 115 8.01 17.52 -7.22
N ARG A 116 8.29 16.56 -8.12
CA ARG A 116 7.26 15.80 -8.83
C ARG A 116 6.43 14.95 -7.90
N LEU A 117 7.06 14.20 -6.99
CA LEU A 117 6.36 13.38 -6.00
C LEU A 117 5.43 14.22 -5.12
N GLU A 118 5.87 15.41 -4.71
CA GLU A 118 5.04 16.32 -3.93
C GLU A 118 3.81 16.82 -4.71
N GLN A 119 3.96 17.07 -6.01
CA GLN A 119 2.81 17.40 -6.87
C GLN A 119 1.84 16.21 -7.01
N GLU A 120 2.36 15.01 -7.21
CA GLU A 120 1.55 13.79 -7.31
C GLU A 120 0.83 13.50 -5.98
N PHE A 121 1.47 13.68 -4.83
CA PHE A 121 0.83 13.53 -3.52
C PHE A 121 -0.32 14.52 -3.33
N LYS A 122 -0.14 15.79 -3.70
CA LYS A 122 -1.23 16.78 -3.66
C LYS A 122 -2.39 16.40 -4.58
N GLN A 123 -2.11 15.86 -5.76
CA GLN A 123 -3.16 15.40 -6.67
C GLN A 123 -3.93 14.21 -6.07
N VAL A 124 -3.23 13.28 -5.42
CA VAL A 124 -3.85 12.15 -4.71
C VAL A 124 -4.76 12.65 -3.59
N GLU A 125 -4.30 13.59 -2.76
CA GLU A 125 -5.09 14.18 -1.68
C GLU A 125 -6.38 14.82 -2.20
N LEU A 126 -6.28 15.64 -3.26
CA LEU A 126 -7.44 16.26 -3.91
C LEU A 126 -8.37 15.24 -4.55
N ALA A 127 -7.84 14.17 -5.15
CA ALA A 127 -8.64 13.10 -5.73
C ALA A 127 -9.41 12.34 -4.64
N LEU A 128 -8.76 12.02 -3.51
CA LEU A 128 -9.40 11.38 -2.36
C LEU A 128 -10.53 12.24 -1.78
N GLU A 129 -10.38 13.56 -1.73
CA GLU A 129 -11.44 14.46 -1.30
C GLU A 129 -12.64 14.46 -2.26
N ARG A 130 -12.39 14.43 -3.58
CA ARG A 130 -13.46 14.37 -4.58
C ARG A 130 -14.20 13.03 -4.52
N GLU A 131 -13.46 11.93 -4.44
CA GLU A 131 -14.00 10.57 -4.35
C GLU A 131 -14.80 10.35 -3.07
N ALA A 132 -14.44 11.01 -1.97
CA ALA A 132 -15.20 10.94 -0.72
C ALA A 132 -16.53 11.72 -0.76
N ASN A 133 -16.66 12.69 -1.67
CA ASN A 133 -17.83 13.55 -1.82
C ASN A 133 -18.69 13.17 -3.04
N SER A 134 -18.30 12.13 -3.79
CA SER A 134 -19.02 11.62 -4.98
C SER A 134 -19.91 10.44 -4.60
#